data_AF-A0A3E1F1N0-F1
#
_entry.id   AF-A0A3E1F1N0-F1
#
_cell.length_a   1.000
_cell.length_b   1.000
_cell.length_c   1.000
_cell.angle_alpha   90.00
_cell.angle_beta   90.00
_cell.angle_gamma   90.00
#
_symmetry.space_group_name_H-M   'P 1'
#
loop_
_entity.id
_entity.type
_entity.pdbx_description
1 polymer ?
#
loop_
_entity_poly.entity_id
_entity_poly.type
_entity_poly.pdbx_seq_one_letter_code
_entity_poly.pdbx_strand_id
1 'polypeptide(L)'
;MKKNLFLLIILMSSTNMFSQIDYKKVSEEFTISCGTESADDLSRSKKFLDSLSQFKINNGEEEYLYDVGMTNYKAYLKWKDKSALIISTEANQKCWDKYQNYNALWNLGMNYGLLDNCDKKLELTELYIKHLSENDLVEFIDYQQVYYRYKFCRNK
;
A
#
# COMPACT_ATOMS: atom_id res chain seq x y z
N MET A 1 -31.16 6.03 45.43
CA MET A 1 -31.01 6.09 43.94
C MET A 1 -30.03 7.17 43.44
N LYS A 2 -29.04 7.63 44.21
CA LYS A 2 -28.08 8.68 43.77
C LYS A 2 -26.67 8.18 43.43
N LYS A 3 -26.36 6.89 43.65
CA LYS A 3 -25.01 6.31 43.42
C LYS A 3 -24.79 5.69 42.04
N ASN A 4 -25.85 5.46 41.26
CA ASN A 4 -25.73 4.83 39.93
C ASN A 4 -25.58 5.84 38.78
N LEU A 5 -25.77 7.15 39.03
CA LEU A 5 -25.65 8.17 37.99
C LEU A 5 -24.19 8.59 37.73
N PHE A 6 -23.29 8.39 38.72
CA PHE A 6 -21.88 8.76 38.60
C PHE A 6 -21.07 7.77 37.74
N LEU A 7 -21.51 6.52 37.64
CA LEU A 7 -20.84 5.49 36.82
C LEU A 7 -21.05 5.68 35.31
N LEU A 8 -22.16 6.32 34.90
CA LEU A 8 -22.47 6.57 33.48
C LEU A 8 -21.65 7.71 32.87
N ILE A 9 -21.18 8.66 33.69
CA ILE A 9 -20.42 9.83 33.21
C ILE A 9 -18.95 9.47 32.93
N ILE A 10 -18.38 8.48 33.64
CA ILE A 10 -16.98 8.04 33.43
C ILE A 10 -16.86 7.17 32.16
N LEU A 11 -17.93 6.51 31.73
CA LEU A 11 -17.96 5.68 30.51
C LEU A 11 -18.06 6.48 29.20
N MET A 12 -18.35 7.78 29.25
CA MET A 12 -18.46 8.63 28.05
C MET A 12 -17.21 9.48 27.76
N SER A 13 -16.19 9.45 28.63
CA SER A 13 -14.97 10.22 28.47
C SER A 13 -13.82 9.48 27.79
N SER A 14 -14.05 8.26 27.30
CA SER A 14 -13.13 7.60 26.36
C SER A 14 -13.30 8.20 24.96
N THR A 15 -13.13 9.52 24.85
CA THR A 15 -12.84 10.12 23.55
C THR A 15 -11.53 9.49 23.10
N ASN A 16 -11.61 8.59 22.13
CA ASN A 16 -10.46 8.10 21.39
C ASN A 16 -9.75 9.34 20.82
N MET A 17 -8.76 9.86 21.54
CA MET A 17 -7.74 10.71 20.96
C MET A 17 -7.02 9.81 19.97
N PHE A 18 -7.56 9.71 18.76
CA PHE A 18 -6.84 9.14 17.64
C PHE A 18 -5.64 10.06 17.43
N SER A 19 -4.50 9.65 17.99
CA SER A 19 -3.24 10.34 17.77
C SER A 19 -3.02 10.39 16.25
N GLN A 20 -2.72 11.59 15.77
CA GLN A 20 -2.46 11.85 14.36
C GLN A 20 -0.96 11.84 14.13
N ILE A 21 -0.52 11.30 12.99
CA ILE A 21 0.89 11.24 12.61
C ILE A 21 1.11 11.96 11.29
N ASP A 22 2.14 12.79 11.27
CA ASP A 22 2.70 13.40 10.06
C ASP A 22 3.73 12.43 9.48
N TYR A 23 3.30 11.61 8.52
CA TYR A 23 4.14 10.52 8.00
C TYR A 23 5.40 11.04 7.32
N LYS A 24 5.33 12.18 6.62
CA LYS A 24 6.49 12.76 5.93
C LYS A 24 7.63 13.00 6.92
N LYS A 25 7.34 13.59 8.08
CA LYS A 25 8.35 13.81 9.12
C LYS A 25 8.90 12.51 9.70
N VAL A 26 8.03 11.56 10.06
CA VAL A 26 8.48 10.29 10.67
C VAL A 26 9.30 9.46 9.67
N SER A 27 8.97 9.53 8.37
CA SER A 27 9.70 8.83 7.31
C SER A 27 11.11 9.39 7.07
N GLU A 28 11.39 10.64 7.43
CA GLU A 28 12.74 11.22 7.34
C GLU A 28 13.68 10.62 8.41
N GLU A 29 13.13 10.27 9.57
CA GLU A 29 13.88 9.67 10.68
C GLU A 29 14.10 8.16 10.50
N PHE A 30 13.37 7.54 9.56
CA PHE A 30 13.41 6.10 9.33
C PHE A 30 13.68 5.79 7.85
N THR A 31 14.87 5.27 7.55
CA THR A 31 15.17 4.82 6.19
C THR A 31 14.35 3.58 5.87
N ILE A 32 13.25 3.77 5.15
CA ILE A 32 12.44 2.67 4.60
C ILE A 32 13.29 1.96 3.56
N SER A 33 13.35 0.63 3.64
CA SER A 33 14.18 -0.22 2.77
C SER A 33 13.62 -0.32 1.35
N CYS A 34 13.33 0.82 0.73
CA CYS A 34 12.96 0.90 -0.69
C CYS A 34 14.08 0.36 -1.60
N GLY A 35 15.30 0.11 -1.08
CA GLY A 35 16.41 -0.54 -1.81
C GLY A 35 17.26 -1.59 -1.10
N THR A 36 17.14 -1.87 0.22
CA THR A 36 17.98 -2.89 0.87
C THR A 36 17.31 -4.27 0.87
N GLU A 37 18.06 -5.31 0.48
CA GLU A 37 17.59 -6.71 0.35
C GLU A 37 17.71 -7.53 1.65
N SER A 38 18.26 -6.93 2.72
CA SER A 38 18.47 -7.66 3.96
C SER A 38 17.11 -7.99 4.59
N ALA A 39 16.96 -9.23 5.06
CA ALA A 39 15.72 -9.68 5.70
C ALA A 39 15.41 -8.84 6.96
N ASP A 40 16.45 -8.38 7.64
CA ASP A 40 16.34 -7.60 8.87
C ASP A 40 15.80 -6.19 8.61
N ASP A 41 16.28 -5.50 7.58
CA ASP A 41 15.78 -4.18 7.22
C ASP A 41 14.31 -4.24 6.78
N LEU A 42 13.95 -5.28 6.03
CA LEU A 42 12.57 -5.49 5.59
C LEU A 42 11.64 -5.79 6.77
N SER A 43 12.08 -6.62 7.72
CA SER A 43 11.35 -6.91 8.95
C SER A 43 11.18 -5.66 9.83
N ARG A 44 12.23 -4.85 9.95
CA ARG A 44 12.19 -3.57 10.69
C ARG A 44 11.24 -2.58 10.03
N SER A 45 11.30 -2.43 8.71
CA SER A 45 10.40 -1.53 7.94
C SER A 45 8.95 -1.97 8.07
N LYS A 46 8.68 -3.28 7.98
CA LYS A 46 7.32 -3.81 8.17
C LYS A 46 6.79 -3.50 9.58
N LYS A 47 7.57 -3.79 10.63
CA LYS A 47 7.18 -3.49 12.02
C LYS A 47 6.90 -2.00 12.23
N PHE A 48 7.74 -1.15 11.67
CA PHE A 48 7.54 0.30 11.72
C PHE A 48 6.21 0.70 11.07
N LEU A 49 5.96 0.30 9.82
CA LEU A 49 4.71 0.64 9.12
C LEU A 49 3.45 0.05 9.78
N ASP A 50 3.54 -1.17 10.29
CA ASP A 50 2.47 -1.82 11.06
C ASP A 50 2.15 -1.00 12.33
N SER A 51 3.19 -0.49 13.01
CA SER A 51 3.00 0.34 14.21
C SER A 51 2.29 1.67 13.93
N LEU A 52 2.34 2.15 12.69
CA LEU A 52 1.66 3.38 12.28
C LEU A 52 0.17 3.17 11.94
N SER A 53 -0.25 1.94 11.65
CA SER A 53 -1.61 1.61 11.18
C SER A 53 -2.72 1.92 12.19
N GLN A 54 -2.38 2.05 13.48
CA GLN A 54 -3.30 2.42 14.55
C GLN A 54 -3.57 3.92 14.63
N PHE A 55 -2.80 4.74 13.91
CA PHE A 55 -2.88 6.19 13.95
C PHE A 55 -3.54 6.75 12.68
N LYS A 56 -4.15 7.93 12.80
CA LYS A 56 -4.63 8.66 11.63
C LYS A 56 -3.45 9.39 10.98
N ILE A 57 -3.11 9.06 9.75
CA ILE A 57 -2.10 9.81 8.99
C ILE A 57 -2.75 11.09 8.46
N ASN A 58 -2.24 12.26 8.85
CA ASN A 58 -2.80 13.56 8.45
C ASN A 58 -2.00 14.25 7.34
N ASN A 59 -0.75 13.86 7.14
CA ASN A 59 0.13 14.30 6.07
C ASN A 59 0.98 13.12 5.60
N GLY A 60 1.15 12.96 4.29
CA GLY A 60 1.93 11.86 3.70
C GLY A 60 1.21 10.52 3.61
N GLU A 61 -0.13 10.51 3.62
CA GLU A 61 -0.90 9.26 3.59
C GLU A 61 -0.75 8.50 2.26
N GLU A 62 -0.55 9.20 1.13
CA GLU A 62 -0.24 8.58 -0.16
C GLU A 62 1.06 7.77 -0.09
N GLU A 63 2.14 8.40 0.39
CA GLU A 63 3.45 7.79 0.57
C GLU A 63 3.39 6.63 1.57
N TYR A 64 2.65 6.80 2.68
CA TYR A 64 2.43 5.72 3.65
C TYR A 64 1.78 4.50 3.02
N LEU A 65 0.68 4.68 2.28
CA LEU A 65 -0.02 3.56 1.62
C LEU A 65 0.87 2.90 0.57
N TYR A 66 1.62 3.70 -0.20
CA TYR A 66 2.56 3.19 -1.18
C TYR A 66 3.67 2.35 -0.51
N ASP A 67 4.24 2.82 0.59
CA ASP A 67 5.31 2.13 1.32
C ASP A 67 4.80 0.86 2.03
N VAL A 68 3.57 0.86 2.55
CA VAL A 68 2.90 -0.36 3.03
C VAL A 68 2.75 -1.36 1.88
N GLY A 69 2.30 -0.89 0.71
CA GLY A 69 2.17 -1.67 -0.51
C GLY A 69 3.49 -2.33 -0.92
N MET A 70 4.54 -1.54 -1.08
CA MET A 70 5.86 -2.00 -1.52
C MET A 70 6.57 -2.88 -0.50
N THR A 71 6.53 -2.52 0.79
CA THR A 71 7.15 -3.32 1.85
C THR A 71 6.54 -4.71 1.92
N ASN A 72 5.21 -4.81 1.86
CA ASN A 72 4.54 -6.11 1.91
C ASN A 72 4.70 -6.91 0.59
N TYR A 73 4.80 -6.25 -0.56
CA TYR A 73 5.17 -6.92 -1.82
C TYR A 73 6.56 -7.56 -1.71
N LYS A 74 7.57 -6.82 -1.23
CA LYS A 74 8.91 -7.35 -0.99
C LYS A 74 8.92 -8.47 0.04
N ALA A 75 8.13 -8.34 1.10
CA ALA A 75 7.95 -9.39 2.10
C ALA A 75 7.40 -10.68 1.46
N TYR A 76 6.39 -10.59 0.61
CA TYR A 76 5.93 -11.72 -0.19
C TYR A 76 7.03 -12.28 -1.08
N LEU A 77 7.79 -11.45 -1.81
CA LEU A 77 8.87 -11.96 -2.65
C LEU A 77 9.92 -12.73 -1.84
N LYS A 78 10.25 -12.26 -0.64
CA LYS A 78 11.25 -12.86 0.26
C LYS A 78 10.77 -14.15 0.92
N TRP A 79 9.58 -14.14 1.50
CA TRP A 79 9.08 -15.22 2.37
C TRP A 79 7.94 -16.05 1.77
N LYS A 80 7.39 -15.64 0.61
CA LYS A 80 6.27 -16.27 -0.09
C LYS A 80 4.97 -16.37 0.72
N ASP A 81 4.83 -15.58 1.78
CA ASP A 81 3.58 -15.49 2.55
C ASP A 81 2.53 -14.70 1.77
N LYS A 82 1.47 -15.39 1.34
CA LYS A 82 0.35 -14.79 0.59
C LYS A 82 -0.37 -13.70 1.39
N SER A 83 -0.34 -13.73 2.73
CA SER A 83 -0.95 -12.68 3.55
C SER A 83 -0.32 -11.30 3.28
N ALA A 84 1.01 -11.26 3.09
CA ALA A 84 1.72 -10.05 2.73
C ALA A 84 1.31 -9.54 1.33
N LEU A 85 1.11 -10.45 0.36
CA LEU A 85 0.64 -10.07 -0.96
C LEU A 85 -0.77 -9.47 -0.94
N ILE A 86 -1.65 -9.99 -0.06
CA ILE A 86 -3.00 -9.44 0.15
C ILE A 86 -2.91 -8.02 0.74
N ILE A 87 -2.13 -7.82 1.82
CA ILE A 87 -1.92 -6.49 2.42
C ILE A 87 -1.36 -5.50 1.39
N SER A 88 -0.40 -5.95 0.58
CA SER A 88 0.17 -5.15 -0.50
C SER A 88 -0.89 -4.72 -1.52
N THR A 89 -1.77 -5.64 -1.91
CA THR A 89 -2.87 -5.40 -2.85
C THR A 89 -3.85 -4.37 -2.29
N GLU A 90 -4.28 -4.54 -1.04
CA GLU A 90 -5.21 -3.61 -0.38
C GLU A 90 -4.63 -2.20 -0.22
N ALA A 91 -3.35 -2.09 0.14
CA ALA A 91 -2.68 -0.80 0.29
C ALA A 91 -2.53 -0.08 -1.05
N ASN A 92 -2.09 -0.79 -2.09
CA ASN A 92 -1.99 -0.23 -3.45
C ASN A 92 -3.35 0.17 -4.01
N GLN A 93 -4.40 -0.61 -3.75
CA GLN A 93 -5.77 -0.28 -4.15
C GLN A 93 -6.23 1.03 -3.48
N LYS A 94 -6.07 1.16 -2.15
CA LYS A 94 -6.41 2.40 -1.43
C LYS A 94 -5.61 3.61 -1.92
N CYS A 95 -4.31 3.41 -2.18
CA CYS A 95 -3.43 4.46 -2.69
C CYS A 95 -3.91 4.95 -4.07
N TRP A 96 -4.22 4.02 -4.98
CA TRP A 96 -4.79 4.33 -6.28
C TRP A 96 -6.16 5.02 -6.17
N ASP A 97 -7.11 4.45 -5.42
CA ASP A 97 -8.47 4.96 -5.35
C ASP A 97 -8.54 6.39 -4.81
N LYS A 98 -7.65 6.74 -3.85
CA LYS A 98 -7.67 8.03 -3.18
C LYS A 98 -6.78 9.09 -3.83
N TYR A 99 -5.63 8.68 -4.36
CA TYR A 99 -4.59 9.62 -4.84
C TYR A 99 -4.29 9.49 -6.32
N GLN A 100 -4.86 8.48 -7.00
CA GLN A 100 -4.55 8.15 -8.39
C GLN A 100 -3.04 7.96 -8.61
N ASN A 101 -2.34 7.40 -7.62
CA ASN A 101 -0.91 7.11 -7.72
C ASN A 101 -0.66 6.00 -8.75
N TYR A 102 -0.12 6.36 -9.91
CA TYR A 102 0.08 5.42 -11.02
C TYR A 102 1.11 4.31 -10.71
N ASN A 103 2.06 4.55 -9.80
CA ASN A 103 2.99 3.51 -9.35
C ASN A 103 2.25 2.45 -8.52
N ALA A 104 1.34 2.86 -7.65
CA ALA A 104 0.48 1.95 -6.91
C ALA A 104 -0.43 1.13 -7.85
N LEU A 105 -0.99 1.75 -8.89
CA LEU A 105 -1.75 1.06 -9.92
C LEU A 105 -0.91 0.01 -10.67
N TRP A 106 0.32 0.37 -11.03
CA TRP A 106 1.25 -0.59 -11.62
C TRP A 106 1.48 -1.78 -10.68
N ASN A 107 1.79 -1.52 -9.40
CA ASN A 107 2.00 -2.58 -8.41
C ASN A 107 0.76 -3.45 -8.19
N LEU A 108 -0.43 -2.85 -8.23
CA LEU A 108 -1.69 -3.59 -8.12
C LEU A 108 -1.82 -4.62 -9.25
N GLY A 109 -1.50 -4.24 -10.49
CA GLY A 109 -1.47 -5.18 -11.63
C GLY A 109 -0.44 -6.31 -11.45
N MET A 110 0.74 -6.02 -10.88
CA MET A 110 1.72 -7.07 -10.53
C MET A 110 1.15 -8.05 -9.52
N ASN A 111 0.53 -7.54 -8.45
CA ASN A 111 0.01 -8.33 -7.36
C ASN A 111 -1.09 -9.28 -7.83
N TYR A 112 -2.05 -8.81 -8.63
CA TYR A 112 -3.08 -9.67 -9.20
C TYR A 112 -2.50 -10.76 -10.12
N GLY A 113 -1.41 -10.47 -10.84
CA GLY A 113 -0.69 -11.49 -11.61
C GLY A 113 -0.07 -12.59 -10.74
N LEU A 114 0.48 -12.22 -9.57
CA LEU A 114 1.04 -13.16 -8.60
C LEU A 114 -0.05 -13.93 -7.83
N LEU A 115 -1.27 -13.42 -7.81
CA LEU A 115 -2.47 -14.10 -7.32
C LEU A 115 -3.17 -14.93 -8.41
N ASP A 116 -2.51 -15.16 -9.55
CA ASP A 116 -3.03 -15.88 -10.71
C ASP A 116 -4.33 -15.30 -11.31
N ASN A 117 -4.65 -14.03 -11.03
CA ASN A 117 -5.77 -13.32 -11.62
C ASN A 117 -5.31 -12.50 -12.83
N CYS A 118 -5.16 -13.19 -13.96
CA CYS A 118 -4.67 -12.59 -15.19
C CYS A 118 -5.63 -11.54 -15.78
N ASP A 119 -6.94 -11.77 -15.72
CA ASP A 119 -7.92 -10.82 -16.23
C ASP A 119 -7.79 -9.46 -15.53
N LYS A 120 -7.73 -9.48 -14.18
CA LYS A 120 -7.56 -8.25 -13.41
C LYS A 120 -6.21 -7.58 -13.65
N LYS A 121 -5.14 -8.36 -13.80
CA LYS A 121 -3.81 -7.82 -14.15
C LYS A 121 -3.83 -7.08 -15.50
N LEU A 122 -4.49 -7.64 -16.52
CA LEU A 122 -4.56 -7.00 -17.83
C LEU A 122 -5.45 -5.76 -17.80
N GLU A 123 -6.62 -5.83 -17.15
CA GLU A 123 -7.50 -4.68 -16.92
C GLU A 123 -6.74 -3.50 -16.28
N LEU A 124 -5.97 -3.76 -15.22
CA LEU A 124 -5.18 -2.74 -14.53
C LEU A 124 -3.99 -2.22 -15.37
N THR A 125 -3.45 -3.06 -16.25
CA THR A 125 -2.38 -2.64 -17.18
C THR A 125 -2.93 -1.70 -18.25
N GLU A 126 -4.13 -1.98 -18.77
CA GLU A 126 -4.83 -1.08 -19.69
C GLU A 126 -5.20 0.24 -19.00
N LEU A 127 -5.72 0.17 -17.76
CA LEU A 127 -6.01 1.36 -16.96
C LEU A 127 -4.77 2.22 -16.72
N TYR A 128 -3.61 1.61 -16.46
CA TYR A 128 -2.33 2.31 -16.30
C TYR A 128 -1.94 3.08 -17.56
N ILE A 129 -1.97 2.41 -18.72
CA ILE A 129 -1.62 3.02 -20.01
C ILE A 129 -2.58 4.18 -20.31
N LYS A 130 -3.88 3.97 -20.09
CA LYS A 130 -4.90 5.00 -20.28
C LYS A 130 -4.66 6.20 -19.38
N HIS A 131 -4.48 5.98 -18.08
CA HIS A 131 -4.25 7.05 -17.11
C HIS A 131 -3.02 7.89 -17.46
N LEU A 132 -1.89 7.26 -17.79
CA LEU A 132 -0.69 8.01 -18.19
C LEU A 132 -0.88 8.76 -19.51
N SER A 133 -1.61 8.17 -20.46
CA SER A 133 -1.90 8.84 -21.74
C SER A 133 -2.81 10.06 -21.57
N GLU A 134 -3.83 9.97 -20.72
CA GLU A 134 -4.78 11.06 -20.44
C GLU A 134 -4.17 12.20 -19.60
N ASN A 135 -3.03 11.97 -18.95
CA ASN A 135 -2.33 12.95 -18.11
C ASN A 135 -1.01 13.43 -18.72
N ASP A 136 -0.77 13.20 -20.02
CA ASP A 136 0.46 13.60 -20.73
C ASP A 136 1.76 13.02 -20.12
N LEU A 137 1.70 11.78 -19.63
CA LEU A 137 2.80 11.04 -19.00
C LEU A 137 3.21 9.79 -19.80
N VAL A 138 3.00 9.79 -21.12
CA VAL A 138 3.24 8.64 -22.00
C VAL A 138 4.70 8.18 -21.98
N GLU A 139 5.64 9.10 -21.76
CA GLU A 139 7.08 8.83 -21.67
C GLU A 139 7.45 7.92 -20.50
N PHE A 140 6.60 7.81 -19.47
CA PHE A 140 6.78 6.90 -18.34
C PHE A 140 6.26 5.48 -18.62
N ILE A 141 5.68 5.23 -19.80
CA ILE A 141 5.21 3.91 -20.20
C ILE A 141 6.38 3.06 -20.72
N ASP A 142 6.82 2.09 -19.92
CA ASP A 142 7.71 1.04 -20.38
C ASP A 142 6.91 -0.03 -21.16
N TYR A 143 6.84 0.14 -22.49
CA TYR A 143 6.14 -0.79 -23.37
C TYR A 143 6.75 -2.21 -23.38
N GLN A 144 8.02 -2.37 -23.03
CA GLN A 144 8.63 -3.69 -22.91
C GLN A 144 8.06 -4.43 -21.68
N GLN A 145 7.91 -3.74 -20.55
CA GLN A 145 7.26 -4.30 -19.36
C GLN A 145 5.78 -4.58 -19.60
N VAL A 146 5.07 -3.68 -20.28
CA VAL A 146 3.68 -3.91 -20.71
C VAL A 146 3.58 -5.19 -21.53
N TYR A 147 4.42 -5.35 -22.56
CA TYR A 147 4.46 -6.55 -23.39
C TYR A 147 4.63 -7.83 -22.54
N TYR A 148 5.55 -7.83 -21.57
CA TYR A 148 5.75 -8.99 -20.70
C TYR A 148 4.54 -9.30 -19.82
N ARG A 149 3.82 -8.29 -19.34
CA ARG A 149 2.57 -8.51 -18.59
C ARG A 149 1.53 -9.26 -19.40
N TYR A 150 1.34 -8.89 -20.66
CA TYR A 150 0.46 -9.60 -21.59
C TYR A 150 0.98 -11.01 -21.91
N LYS A 151 2.26 -11.13 -22.27
CA LYS A 151 2.88 -12.40 -22.66
C LYS A 151 2.73 -13.48 -21.60
N PHE A 152 2.95 -13.14 -20.33
CA PHE A 152 2.89 -14.11 -19.23
C PHE A 152 1.47 -14.48 -18.77
N CYS A 153 0.44 -13.78 -19.28
CA CYS A 153 -0.95 -14.14 -19.02
C CYS A 153 -1.62 -14.89 -20.17
N ARG A 154 -1.17 -14.70 -21.42
CA ARG A 154 -1.75 -15.36 -22.60
C ARG A 154 -1.17 -16.76 -22.89
N ASN A 155 -0.11 -17.17 -22.19
CA ASN A 155 0.58 -18.45 -22.40
C ASN A 155 0.47 -19.39 -21.17
N LYS A 156 -0.53 -19.20 -20.32
CA LYS A 156 -0.91 -20.15 -19.27
C LYS A 156 -2.09 -20.98 -19.75
#